data_AF-A0A918KMY2-F1
#
_entry.id   AF-A0A918KMY2-F1
#
_cell.length_a   1.000
_cell.length_b   1.000
_cell.length_c   1.000
_cell.angle_alpha   90.00
_cell.angle_beta   90.00
_cell.angle_gamma   90.00
#
_symmetry.space_group_name_H-M   'P 1'
#
loop_
_entity.id
_entity.type
_entity.pdbx_description
1 polymer ?
#
loop_
_entity_poly.entity_id
_entity_poly.type
_entity_poly.pdbx_seq_one_letter_code
_entity_poly.pdbx_strand_id
1 'polypeptide(L)' 'MRAPRRVWPNSPTASVTGPPATAPAAYTPPGTLTAEEVFGQALAHGDEHVIKLTDTALDVGDEQALAAALRSVELSEPSG' A
#
# COMPACT_ATOMS: atom_id res chain seq x y z
N MET A 1 11.52 -16.24 22.16
CA MET A 1 12.56 -16.33 21.12
C MET A 1 11.83 -16.24 19.76
N ARG A 2 11.96 -15.13 19.03
CA ARG A 2 11.21 -14.91 17.78
C ARG A 2 11.94 -15.61 16.63
N ALA A 3 11.27 -16.50 15.92
CA ALA A 3 11.85 -17.19 14.76
C ALA A 3 12.26 -16.18 13.67
N PRO A 4 13.36 -16.42 12.93
CA PRO A 4 13.75 -15.57 11.83
C PRO A 4 12.69 -15.64 10.72
N ARG A 5 12.38 -14.46 10.15
CA ARG A 5 11.46 -14.32 9.01
C ARG A 5 12.06 -15.13 7.85
N ARG A 6 11.33 -16.10 7.30
CA ARG A 6 11.77 -16.79 6.08
C ARG A 6 11.77 -15.75 4.96
N VAL A 7 12.96 -15.39 4.47
CA VAL A 7 13.08 -14.64 3.22
C VAL A 7 12.78 -15.63 2.09
N TRP A 8 11.84 -15.26 1.21
CA TRP A 8 11.57 -16.04 0.01
C TRP A 8 12.80 -16.02 -0.88
N PRO A 9 13.27 -17.15 -1.44
CA PRO A 9 14.35 -17.15 -2.40
C PRO A 9 13.94 -16.31 -3.61
N ASN A 10 14.71 -15.25 -3.84
CA ASN A 10 14.65 -14.37 -4.99
C ASN A 10 14.50 -15.17 -6.30
N SER A 11 13.32 -15.08 -6.92
CA SER A 11 13.08 -15.54 -8.29
C SER A 11 14.14 -14.93 -9.24
N PRO A 12 14.55 -15.64 -10.31
CA PRO A 12 15.56 -15.13 -11.23
C PRO A 12 15.12 -13.78 -11.79
N THR A 13 16.00 -12.79 -11.67
CA THR A 13 15.80 -11.41 -12.12
C THR A 13 15.46 -11.42 -13.62
N ALA A 14 14.19 -11.22 -13.95
CA ALA A 14 13.85 -10.74 -15.28
C ALA A 14 14.49 -9.36 -15.42
N SER A 15 15.43 -9.20 -16.35
CA SER A 15 15.98 -7.88 -16.68
C SER A 15 14.88 -7.06 -17.32
N VAL A 16 14.11 -6.36 -16.50
CA VAL A 16 13.20 -5.31 -16.95
C VAL A 16 14.09 -4.13 -17.32
N THR A 17 14.26 -3.89 -18.63
CA THR A 17 14.85 -2.66 -19.15
C THR A 17 13.84 -1.53 -18.95
N GLY A 18 13.64 -1.14 -17.69
CA GLY A 18 12.78 -0.04 -17.27
C GLY A 18 13.62 1.19 -16.90
N PRO A 19 12.97 2.35 -16.71
CA PRO A 19 13.64 3.49 -16.12
C PRO A 19 14.27 3.10 -14.76
N PRO A 20 15.36 3.78 -14.34
CA PRO A 20 16.00 3.49 -13.06
C PRO A 20 14.95 3.55 -11.94
N ALA A 21 14.96 2.55 -11.06
CA ALA A 21 14.03 2.50 -9.93
C ALA A 21 14.16 3.78 -9.10
N THR A 22 13.05 4.49 -8.91
CA THR A 22 12.99 5.65 -8.03
C THR A 22 13.25 5.19 -6.60
N ALA A 23 13.92 6.03 -5.80
CA ALA A 23 14.09 5.77 -4.37
C ALA A 23 12.72 5.54 -3.70
N PRO A 24 12.63 4.65 -2.68
CA PRO A 24 11.38 4.44 -1.97
C PRO A 24 10.88 5.76 -1.40
N ALA A 25 9.57 5.99 -1.51
CA ALA A 25 8.94 7.17 -0.94
C ALA A 25 9.18 7.21 0.57
N ALA A 26 9.48 8.40 1.10
CA ALA A 26 9.55 8.60 2.54
C ALA A 26 8.17 8.34 3.18
N TYR A 27 8.17 7.77 4.37
CA TYR A 27 6.95 7.58 5.13
C TYR A 27 6.34 8.93 5.52
N THR A 28 5.05 9.09 5.24
CA THR A 28 4.23 10.20 5.71
C THR A 28 3.09 9.62 6.53
N PRO A 29 2.90 10.02 7.80
CA PRO A 29 1.78 9.57 8.61
C PRO A 29 0.44 9.84 7.94
N PRO A 30 -0.58 8.97 8.14
CA PRO A 30 -1.92 9.14 7.57
C PRO A 30 -2.68 10.35 8.15
N GLY A 31 -2.09 11.08 9.10
CA GLY A 31 -2.68 12.25 9.73
C GLY A 31 -3.71 11.87 10.79
N THR A 32 -4.85 12.57 10.81
CA THR A 32 -5.95 12.33 11.76
C THR A 32 -7.01 11.37 11.23
N LEU A 33 -6.84 10.81 10.03
CA LEU A 33 -7.81 9.90 9.43
C LEU A 33 -7.80 8.56 10.15
N THR A 34 -9.00 8.09 10.51
CA THR A 34 -9.25 6.74 11.01
C THR A 34 -9.19 5.72 9.87
N ALA A 35 -8.95 4.45 10.22
CA ALA A 35 -8.85 3.39 9.22
C ALA A 35 -10.15 3.23 8.42
N GLU A 36 -11.29 3.40 9.08
CA GLU A 36 -12.63 3.36 8.47
C GLU A 36 -12.87 4.53 7.51
N GLU A 37 -12.38 5.74 7.82
CA GLU A 37 -12.46 6.89 6.91
C GLU A 37 -11.62 6.67 5.66
N VAL A 38 -10.42 6.09 5.80
CA VAL A 38 -9.58 5.70 4.65
C VAL A 38 -10.28 4.65 3.79
N PHE A 39 -10.93 3.66 4.41
CA PHE A 39 -11.71 2.66 3.67
C PHE A 39 -12.90 3.28 2.94
N GLY A 40 -13.59 4.24 3.57
CA GLY A 40 -14.64 5.02 2.92
C GLY A 40 -14.14 5.77 1.69
N GLN A 41 -12.95 6.37 1.76
CA GLN A 41 -12.32 7.03 0.61
C GLN A 41 -11.98 6.02 -0.50
N ALA A 42 -11.46 4.85 -0.16
CA ALA A 42 -11.15 3.81 -1.13
C ALA A 42 -12.40 3.30 -1.86
N LEU A 43 -13.51 3.09 -1.13
CA LEU A 43 -14.80 2.71 -1.72
C LEU A 43 -15.35 3.81 -2.64
N ALA A 44 -15.23 5.08 -2.24
CA ALA A 44 -15.63 6.21 -3.07
C ALA A 44 -14.76 6.38 -4.32
N HIS A 45 -13.47 6.02 -4.24
CA HIS A 45 -12.53 6.02 -5.36
C HIS A 45 -12.87 4.93 -6.39
N GLY A 46 -13.41 3.80 -5.95
CA GLY A 46 -13.96 2.74 -6.81
C GLY A 46 -12.93 1.83 -7.50
N ASP A 47 -11.64 2.14 -7.37
CA ASP A 47 -10.56 1.30 -7.91
C ASP A 47 -10.42 0.02 -7.06
N GLU A 48 -10.57 -1.14 -7.70
CA GLU A 48 -10.51 -2.45 -7.05
C GLU A 48 -9.18 -2.70 -6.32
N HIS A 49 -8.05 -2.27 -6.89
CA HIS A 49 -6.74 -2.45 -6.29
C HIS A 49 -6.56 -1.56 -5.07
N VAL A 50 -7.03 -0.32 -5.11
CA VAL A 50 -7.03 0.60 -3.96
C VAL A 50 -7.90 0.05 -2.83
N ILE A 51 -9.09 -0.46 -3.15
CA ILE A 51 -10.01 -1.05 -2.17
C ILE A 51 -9.37 -2.26 -1.50
N LYS A 52 -8.82 -3.20 -2.28
CA LYS A 52 -8.17 -4.41 -1.74
C LYS A 52 -6.94 -4.11 -0.88
N LEU A 53 -6.13 -3.13 -1.30
CA LEU A 53 -4.98 -2.71 -0.52
C LEU A 53 -5.42 -2.12 0.83
N THR A 54 -6.47 -1.30 0.82
CA THR A 54 -7.01 -0.69 2.03
C THR A 54 -7.62 -1.73 2.97
N ASP A 55 -8.37 -2.70 2.45
CA ASP A 55 -8.89 -3.86 3.20
C ASP A 55 -7.75 -4.64 3.88
N THR A 56 -6.66 -4.89 3.15
CA THR A 56 -5.46 -5.54 3.70
C THR A 56 -4.81 -4.69 4.80
N ALA A 57 -4.77 -3.36 4.64
CA ALA A 57 -4.19 -2.46 5.62
C ALA A 57 -4.98 -2.41 6.94
N LEU A 58 -6.32 -2.50 6.86
CA LEU A 58 -7.21 -2.65 8.02
C LEU A 58 -6.88 -3.91 8.82
N ASP A 59 -6.73 -5.04 8.14
CA ASP A 59 -6.38 -6.32 8.77
C ASP A 59 -4.99 -6.30 9.44
N VAL A 60 -4.03 -5.56 8.86
CA VAL A 60 -2.69 -5.41 9.43
C VAL A 60 -2.71 -4.51 10.67
N GLY A 61 -3.53 -3.45 10.68
CA GLY A 61 -3.72 -2.54 11.81
C GLY A 61 -2.52 -1.65 12.16
N ASP A 62 -1.59 -1.46 11.22
CA ASP A 62 -0.37 -0.67 11.40
C ASP A 62 -0.46 0.70 10.71
N GLU A 63 0.16 1.72 11.31
CA GLU A 63 0.13 3.11 10.81
C GLU A 63 0.78 3.24 9.42
N GLN A 64 1.85 2.48 9.16
CA GLN A 64 2.52 2.48 7.87
C GLN A 64 1.71 1.79 6.79
N ALA A 65 0.97 0.73 7.15
CA ALA A 65 0.03 0.09 6.24
C ALA A 65 -1.11 1.04 5.85
N LEU A 66 -1.64 1.79 6.82
CA LEU A 66 -2.69 2.78 6.58
C LEU A 66 -2.20 3.95 5.72
N ALA A 67 -0.99 4.45 5.94
CA ALA A 67 -0.38 5.47 5.09
C ALA A 67 -0.17 4.98 3.65
N ALA A 68 0.23 3.72 3.46
CA ALA A 68 0.37 3.12 2.13
C ALA A 68 -0.99 3.03 1.41
N ALA A 69 -2.05 2.68 2.13
CA ALA A 69 -3.41 2.67 1.59
C ALA A 69 -3.86 4.07 1.15
N LEU A 70 -3.70 5.09 1.99
CA LEU A 70 -3.99 6.49 1.62
C LEU A 70 -3.19 6.95 0.41
N ARG A 71 -1.89 6.63 0.38
CA ARG A 71 -1.04 6.98 -0.75
C ARG A 71 -1.51 6.32 -2.06
N SER A 72 -2.11 5.15 -2.00
CA SER A 72 -2.64 4.47 -3.18
C SER A 72 -3.88 5.17 -3.76
N VAL A 73 -4.74 5.74 -2.89
CA VAL A 73 -5.87 6.59 -3.28
C VAL A 73 -5.37 7.85 -4.00
N GLU A 74 -4.25 8.43 -3.56
CA GLU A 74 -3.67 9.64 -4.18
C GLU A 74 -3.00 9.37 -5.54
N LEU A 75 -2.45 8.18 -5.73
CA LEU A 75 -1.63 7.84 -6.90
C LEU A 75 -2.40 7.16 -8.03
N SER A 76 -3.55 6.58 -7.73
CA SER A 76 -4.37 5.83 -8.69
C SER A 76 -5.44 6.73 -9.29
N GLU A 77 -5.90 6.39 -10.49
CA GLU A 77 -7.01 7.10 -11.13
C GLU A 77 -8.34 6.55 -10.59
N PRO A 78 -9.32 7.40 -10.24
CA PRO A 78 -10.64 6.95 -9.82
C PRO A 78 -11.36 6.14 -10.90
N SER A 79 -12.11 5.14 -10.48
CA SER A 79 -13.01 4.41 -11.37
C SER A 79 -14.41 5.03 -11.31
N GLY A 80 -14.57 6.25 -11.84
CA GLY A 80 -15.85 6.98 -11.87
C GLY A 80 -15.74 8.45 -12.15
#